data_AF-A0A9D2NVP9-F1
#
_entry.id   AF-A0A9D2NVP9-F1
#
_cell.length_a   1.000
_cell.length_b   1.000
_cell.length_c   1.000
_cell.angle_alpha   90.00
_cell.angle_beta   90.00
_cell.angle_gamma   90.00
#
_symmetry.space_group_name_H-M   'P 1'
#
loop_
_entity.id
_entity.type
_entity.pdbx_description
1 polymer ?
#
loop_
_entity_poly.entity_id
_entity_poly.type
_entity_poly.pdbx_seq_one_letter_code
_entity_poly.pdbx_strand_id
1 'polypeptide(L)' 'SAIRFSTLEAICETLDCQPGDILEYRRDEKK' A
#
# COMPACT_ATOMS: atom_id res chain seq x y z
N SER A 1 -0.70 9.52 -9.74
CA SER A 1 -1.51 8.30 -9.92
C SER A 1 -2.06 7.87 -8.57
N ALA A 2 -3.33 7.45 -8.50
CA ALA A 2 -3.95 6.93 -7.28
C ALA A 2 -4.34 5.45 -7.50
N ILE A 3 -4.19 4.62 -6.47
CA ILE A 3 -4.57 3.21 -6.49
C ILE A 3 -6.04 3.08 -6.05
N ARG A 4 -6.80 2.16 -6.64
CA ARG A 4 -8.17 1.87 -6.22
C ARG A 4 -8.16 1.09 -4.91
N PHE A 5 -9.01 1.47 -3.96
CA PHE A 5 -9.10 0.80 -2.67
C PHE A 5 -9.39 -0.71 -2.80
N SER A 6 -10.30 -1.10 -3.71
CA SER A 6 -10.62 -2.51 -3.97
C SER A 6 -9.44 -3.34 -4.47
N THR A 7 -8.49 -2.72 -5.19
CA THR A 7 -7.26 -3.40 -5.60
C THR A 7 -6.33 -3.61 -4.41
N LEU A 8 -6.26 -2.64 -3.49
CA LEU A 8 -5.47 -2.74 -2.27
C LEU A 8 -6.02 -3.82 -1.33
N GLU A 9 -7.35 -3.92 -1.21
CA GLU A 9 -8.01 -4.97 -0.41
C GLU A 9 -7.72 -6.38 -0.91
N ALA A 10 -7.77 -6.61 -2.22
CA ALA A 10 -7.48 -7.93 -2.81
C ALA A 10 -6.04 -8.40 -2.55
N ILE A 11 -5.09 -7.46 -2.48
CA ILE A 11 -3.70 -7.74 -2.11
C ILE A 11 -3.63 -8.15 -0.63
N CYS A 12 -4.30 -7.39 0.24
CA CYS A 12 -4.35 -7.64 1.68
C CYS A 12 -4.99 -8.99 2.04
N GLU A 13 -6.03 -9.41 1.31
CA GLU A 13 -6.65 -10.74 1.47
C GLU A 13 -5.66 -11.88 1.22
N THR A 14 -4.76 -11.71 0.25
CA THR A 14 -3.75 -12.74 -0.09
C THR A 14 -2.58 -12.75 0.89
N LEU A 15 -2.23 -11.58 1.44
CA LEU A 15 -1.05 -11.40 2.29
C LEU A 15 -1.36 -11.46 3.79
N ASP A 16 -2.63 -11.66 4.17
CA ASP A 16 -3.11 -11.64 5.55
C ASP A 16 -2.69 -10.37 6.29
N CYS A 17 -2.92 -9.21 5.66
CA CYS A 17 -2.57 -7.90 6.20
C CYS A 17 -3.70 -6.88 6.04
N GLN A 18 -3.51 -5.68 6.57
CA GLN A 18 -4.42 -4.55 6.39
C GLN A 18 -3.88 -3.57 5.33
N PRO A 19 -4.76 -2.79 4.67
CA PRO A 19 -4.34 -1.81 3.66
C PRO A 19 -3.30 -0.80 4.16
N GLY A 20 -3.33 -0.47 5.45
CA GLY A 20 -2.35 0.42 6.08
C GLY A 20 -0.96 -0.19 6.19
N ASP A 21 -0.85 -1.52 6.30
CA ASP A 21 0.42 -2.21 6.55
C ASP A 21 1.40 -2.11 5.38
N ILE A 22 0.88 -1.91 4.16
CA ILE A 22 1.67 -1.81 2.92
C ILE A 22 1.90 -0.37 2.45
N LEU A 23 1.28 0.61 3.11
CA LEU A 23 1.43 2.02 2.76
C LEU A 23 2.57 2.65 3.54
N GLU A 24 3.74 2.73 2.91
CA GLU A 24 4.89 3.47 3.43
C GLU A 24 5.17 4.71 2.56
N TYR A 25 5.19 5.88 3.18
CA TYR A 25 5.65 7.10 2.51
C TYR A 25 7.14 7.31 2.78
N ARG A 26 7.97 7.07 1.76
CA ARG A 26 9.37 7.53 1.77
C ARG A 26 9.46 8.84 1.02
N ARG A 27 9.96 9.88 1.69
CA ARG A 27 10.49 11.05 0.98
C ARG A 27 11.74 10.58 0.24
N ASP A 28 11.84 10.90 -1.05
CA ASP A 28 13.06 10.72 -1.82
C ASP A 28 14.11 11.68 -1.21
N GLU A 29 14.82 11.21 -0.19
CA GLU A 29 15.98 11.91 0.36
C GLU A 29 17.11 11.76 -0.65
N LYS A 30 17.05 12.55 -1.74
CA LYS A 30 18.23 12.83 -2.53
C LYS A 30 19.17 13.67 -1.67
N LYS A 31 20.07 12.98 -0.98
CA LYS A 31 21.28 13.58 -0.41
C LYS A 31 22.28 13.89 -1.53
#